data_AF-C5LX51-F1
#
_entry.id   AF-C5LX51-F1
#
_cell.length_a   1.000
_cell.length_b   1.000
_cell.length_c   1.000
_cell.angle_alpha   90.00
_cell.angle_beta   90.00
_cell.angle_gamma   90.00
#
_symmetry.space_group_name_H-M   'P 1'
#
loop_
_entity.id
_entity.type
_entity.pdbx_description
1 polymer ?
#
loop_
_entity_poly.entity_id
_entity_poly.type
_entity_poly.pdbx_seq_one_letter_code
_entity_poly.pdbx_strand_id
1 'polypeptide(L)'
;MDGKPLVRGGVCKLGYSWEAMDVRTFDAEASSLASQMQDVLLQPTCKNDSVLVQERVPNSLEMRFITAMGEVRHVTYSTFARISEDGLYRDFERSMDRTEAAHRWFEGDVEALKEAEGICHTCIRAWQRWMLTEADQPAPALRYDFIIGRDEHGKLTVYLGELCELGFSIMDYPYAERDVFGAVVDSITWDRPCLSCGVGKEQAPAACGLCLSGAKLPVKPPTVSEKATTH
;
A
#
# COMPACT_ATOMS: atom_id res chain seq x y z
N MET A 1 -21.33 -14.36 7.18
CA MET A 1 -20.68 -14.75 8.45
C MET A 1 -21.62 -14.44 9.62
N ASP A 2 -21.66 -15.28 10.67
CA ASP A 2 -22.46 -15.01 11.88
C ASP A 2 -21.96 -13.73 12.56
N GLY A 3 -22.85 -12.76 12.80
CA GLY A 3 -22.56 -11.43 13.36
C GLY A 3 -22.06 -11.42 14.81
N LYS A 4 -20.98 -12.18 15.07
CA LYS A 4 -20.23 -12.07 16.32
C LYS A 4 -19.61 -10.67 16.37
N PRO A 5 -19.74 -9.96 17.51
CA PRO A 5 -19.01 -8.72 17.71
C PRO A 5 -17.53 -8.92 17.37
N LEU A 6 -16.90 -7.92 16.76
CA LEU A 6 -15.45 -7.94 16.55
C LEU A 6 -14.78 -8.27 17.89
N VAL A 7 -13.79 -9.16 17.85
CA VAL A 7 -12.99 -9.45 19.03
C VAL A 7 -12.37 -8.12 19.48
N ARG A 8 -12.77 -7.65 20.66
CA ARG A 8 -12.21 -6.44 21.28
C ARG A 8 -10.70 -6.64 21.44
N GLY A 9 -9.92 -5.64 21.07
CA GLY A 9 -8.47 -5.71 21.06
C GLY A 9 -7.87 -4.88 19.92
N GLY A 10 -6.65 -5.20 19.53
CA GLY A 10 -5.94 -4.44 18.53
C GLY A 10 -4.58 -5.01 18.15
N VAL A 11 -3.74 -4.14 17.63
CA VAL A 11 -2.33 -4.41 17.35
C VAL A 11 -1.44 -3.34 17.97
N CYS A 12 -0.25 -3.74 18.41
CA CYS A 12 0.82 -2.82 18.74
C CYS A 12 2.05 -3.06 17.85
N LYS A 13 2.70 -1.98 17.39
CA LYS A 13 3.80 -2.04 16.41
C LYS A 13 4.81 -0.90 16.54
N LEU A 14 6.02 -1.09 16.02
CA LEU A 14 7.11 -0.09 16.06
C LEU A 14 7.06 0.98 14.97
N GLY A 15 6.11 0.89 14.02
CA GLY A 15 6.00 1.85 12.91
C GLY A 15 6.97 1.61 11.75
N TYR A 16 8.01 0.80 11.96
CA TYR A 16 8.75 0.11 10.90
C TYR A 16 8.73 -1.37 11.23
N SER A 17 8.21 -2.19 10.32
CA SER A 17 8.28 -3.64 10.47
C SER A 17 8.29 -4.29 9.11
N TRP A 18 9.11 -5.32 8.97
CA TRP A 18 9.15 -6.14 7.78
C TRP A 18 8.32 -7.41 8.02
N GLU A 19 7.43 -7.74 7.10
CA GLU A 19 6.55 -8.93 7.16
C GLU A 19 5.81 -9.12 8.50
N ALA A 20 5.39 -8.01 9.14
CA ALA A 20 4.70 -8.00 10.43
C ALA A 20 5.50 -8.60 11.61
N MET A 21 6.82 -8.73 11.50
CA MET A 21 7.69 -9.27 12.57
C MET A 21 7.57 -8.54 13.91
N ASP A 22 7.29 -7.24 13.88
CA ASP A 22 7.20 -6.34 15.04
C ASP A 22 5.76 -5.88 15.29
N VAL A 23 4.80 -6.64 14.76
CA VAL A 23 3.38 -6.47 15.05
C VAL A 23 2.99 -7.54 16.06
N ARG A 24 2.33 -7.11 17.13
CA ARG A 24 1.73 -8.02 18.11
C ARG A 24 0.25 -7.74 18.22
N THR A 25 -0.53 -8.80 18.37
CA THR A 25 -1.97 -8.70 18.59
C THR A 25 -2.25 -8.72 20.09
N PHE A 26 -3.22 -7.90 20.54
CA PHE A 26 -3.66 -7.91 21.93
C PHE A 26 -5.19 -7.98 21.99
N ASP A 27 -5.72 -8.51 23.09
CA ASP A 27 -7.16 -8.60 23.37
C ASP A 27 -7.65 -7.38 24.18
N ALA A 28 -8.93 -7.30 24.52
CA ALA A 28 -9.52 -6.17 25.24
C ALA A 28 -8.86 -5.83 26.60
N GLU A 29 -8.13 -6.78 27.18
CA GLU A 29 -7.56 -6.66 28.52
C GLU A 29 -6.31 -5.78 28.54
N ALA A 30 -6.27 -4.81 29.46
CA ALA A 30 -5.14 -3.89 29.59
C ALA A 30 -3.81 -4.60 29.89
N SER A 31 -3.85 -5.73 30.59
CA SER A 31 -2.68 -6.58 30.85
C SER A 31 -2.13 -7.20 29.57
N SER A 32 -3.00 -7.60 28.64
CA SER A 32 -2.61 -8.12 27.32
C SER A 32 -1.87 -7.03 26.54
N LEU A 33 -2.46 -5.83 26.42
CA LEU A 33 -1.82 -4.70 25.76
C LEU A 33 -0.45 -4.36 26.38
N ALA A 34 -0.37 -4.26 27.71
CA ALA A 34 0.87 -3.94 28.40
C ALA A 34 1.97 -4.97 28.12
N SER A 35 1.64 -6.27 28.13
CA SER A 35 2.57 -7.34 27.80
C SER A 35 3.08 -7.21 26.36
N GLN A 36 2.16 -7.05 25.40
CA GLN A 36 2.55 -6.98 23.98
C GLN A 36 3.37 -5.73 23.66
N MET A 37 3.09 -4.60 24.30
CA MET A 37 3.91 -3.39 24.18
C MET A 37 5.32 -3.60 24.74
N GLN A 38 5.45 -4.28 25.88
CA GLN A 38 6.76 -4.62 26.45
C GLN A 38 7.52 -5.58 25.54
N ASP A 39 6.86 -6.62 25.03
CA ASP A 39 7.47 -7.58 24.11
C ASP A 39 8.03 -6.90 22.86
N VAL A 40 7.30 -5.91 22.32
CA VAL A 40 7.73 -5.14 21.15
C VAL A 40 8.89 -4.19 21.48
N LEU A 41 8.88 -3.50 22.63
CA LEU A 41 9.93 -2.56 23.03
C LEU A 41 11.21 -3.24 23.49
N LEU A 42 11.10 -4.41 24.12
CA LEU A 42 12.23 -5.12 24.72
C LEU A 42 12.91 -6.09 23.74
N GLN A 43 12.50 -6.10 22.46
CA GLN A 43 13.18 -6.88 21.44
C GLN A 43 14.66 -6.50 21.37
N PRO A 44 15.58 -7.48 21.26
CA PRO A 44 16.98 -7.19 21.06
C PRO A 44 17.15 -6.29 19.84
N THR A 45 17.85 -5.16 20.00
CA THR A 45 18.09 -4.12 18.98
C THR A 45 16.98 -3.10 18.73
N CYS A 46 15.84 -3.18 19.42
CA CYS A 46 14.84 -2.12 19.38
C CYS A 46 15.45 -0.82 19.94
N LYS A 47 15.38 0.26 19.15
CA LYS A 47 15.82 1.61 19.55
C LYS A 47 14.66 2.60 19.64
N ASN A 48 13.43 2.10 19.58
CA ASN A 48 12.26 2.94 19.60
C ASN A 48 11.86 3.27 21.03
N ASP A 49 11.55 4.53 21.25
CA ASP A 49 11.01 5.00 22.52
C ASP A 49 9.47 5.05 22.51
N SER A 50 8.84 4.55 21.44
CA SER A 50 7.39 4.57 21.28
C SER A 50 6.86 3.34 20.55
N VAL A 51 5.60 3.02 20.84
CA VAL A 51 4.82 1.95 20.21
C VAL A 51 3.53 2.55 19.68
N LEU A 52 3.19 2.24 18.44
CA LEU A 52 1.90 2.55 17.86
C LEU A 52 0.89 1.49 18.30
N VAL A 53 -0.25 1.93 18.82
CA VAL A 53 -1.36 1.05 19.20
C VAL A 53 -2.55 1.39 18.32
N GLN A 54 -3.12 0.38 17.67
CA GLN A 54 -4.29 0.53 16.80
C GLN A 54 -5.38 -0.46 17.23
N GLU A 55 -6.61 0.03 17.32
CA GLU A 55 -7.78 -0.82 17.56
C GLU A 55 -8.02 -1.75 16.37
N ARG A 56 -8.53 -2.96 16.65
CA ARG A 56 -8.92 -3.90 15.61
C ARG A 56 -10.22 -3.42 14.95
N VAL A 57 -10.16 -3.27 13.63
CA VAL A 57 -11.32 -2.92 12.79
C VAL A 57 -11.87 -4.15 12.07
N PRO A 58 -13.11 -4.12 11.55
CA PRO A 58 -13.58 -5.16 10.65
C PRO A 58 -12.63 -5.32 9.47
N ASN A 59 -12.23 -6.57 9.21
CA ASN A 59 -11.26 -6.90 8.18
C ASN A 59 -11.70 -8.16 7.44
N SER A 60 -11.93 -7.99 6.14
CA SER A 60 -12.10 -9.07 5.18
C SER A 60 -10.84 -9.22 4.31
N LEU A 61 -10.27 -8.10 3.88
CA LEU A 61 -9.01 -8.03 3.14
C LEU A 61 -8.33 -6.67 3.31
N GLU A 62 -7.07 -6.62 2.92
CA GLU A 62 -6.27 -5.40 2.79
C GLU A 62 -6.11 -5.03 1.31
N MET A 63 -6.23 -3.74 1.00
CA MET A 63 -5.87 -3.16 -0.29
C MET A 63 -4.61 -2.31 -0.14
N ARG A 64 -3.55 -2.66 -0.86
CA ARG A 64 -2.28 -1.92 -0.88
C ARG A 64 -2.17 -1.13 -2.17
N PHE A 65 -2.29 0.19 -2.06
CA PHE A 65 -2.14 1.10 -3.19
C PHE A 65 -0.72 1.61 -3.25
N ILE A 66 -0.06 1.44 -4.40
CA ILE A 66 1.22 2.07 -4.69
C ILE A 66 0.96 3.30 -5.53
N THR A 67 1.49 4.43 -5.07
CA THR A 67 1.50 5.69 -5.82
C THR A 67 2.91 6.05 -6.24
N ALA A 68 3.05 6.67 -7.41
CA ALA A 68 4.29 7.25 -7.88
C ALA A 68 4.01 8.65 -8.46
N MET A 69 4.74 9.66 -7.99
CA MET A 69 4.55 11.07 -8.35
C MET A 69 3.09 11.53 -8.21
N GLY A 70 2.45 11.17 -7.10
CA GLY A 70 1.06 11.56 -6.83
C GLY A 70 -0.01 10.72 -7.55
N GLU A 71 0.35 9.79 -8.43
CA GLU A 71 -0.61 8.96 -9.16
C GLU A 71 -0.66 7.54 -8.62
N VAL A 72 -1.86 6.96 -8.46
CA VAL A 72 -2.01 5.53 -8.18
C VAL A 72 -1.56 4.73 -9.39
N ARG A 73 -0.58 3.85 -9.19
CA ARG A 73 0.01 2.98 -10.21
C ARG A 73 -0.44 1.54 -10.10
N HIS A 74 -0.69 1.07 -8.88
CA HIS A 74 -0.99 -0.32 -8.63
C HIS A 74 -1.86 -0.48 -7.39
N VAL A 75 -2.66 -1.55 -7.39
CA VAL A 75 -3.39 -2.03 -6.22
C VAL A 75 -3.17 -3.53 -6.09
N THR A 76 -2.81 -3.99 -4.89
CA THR A 76 -2.74 -5.41 -4.53
C THR A 76 -3.79 -5.67 -3.46
N TYR A 77 -4.51 -6.78 -3.59
CA TYR A 77 -5.44 -7.27 -2.57
C TYR A 77 -4.75 -8.40 -1.81
N SER A 78 -4.80 -8.37 -0.48
CA SER A 78 -4.19 -9.41 0.35
C SER A 78 -5.01 -9.76 1.57
N THR A 79 -4.82 -10.96 2.09
CA THR A 79 -5.32 -11.35 3.39
C THR A 79 -4.27 -12.18 4.13
N PHE A 80 -4.37 -12.20 5.45
CA PHE A 80 -3.55 -13.06 6.29
C PHE A 80 -4.27 -14.40 6.42
N ALA A 81 -3.73 -15.47 5.83
CA ALA A 81 -4.40 -16.77 5.88
C ALA A 81 -4.33 -17.40 7.28
N ARG A 82 -3.32 -17.04 8.10
CA ARG A 82 -3.16 -17.59 9.44
C ARG A 82 -2.56 -16.61 10.45
N ILE A 83 -2.99 -16.74 11.70
CA ILE A 83 -2.29 -16.19 12.88
C ILE A 83 -1.76 -17.38 13.67
N SER A 84 -0.47 -17.41 14.01
CA SER A 84 0.12 -18.46 14.84
C SER A 84 -0.21 -18.27 16.32
N GLU A 85 0.02 -19.30 17.13
CA GLU A 85 -0.32 -19.30 18.57
C GLU A 85 0.41 -18.21 19.38
N ASP A 86 1.56 -17.77 18.89
CA ASP A 86 2.36 -16.65 19.42
C ASP A 86 1.86 -15.27 18.94
N GLY A 87 0.72 -15.21 18.26
CA GLY A 87 0.10 -13.97 17.80
C GLY A 87 0.73 -13.36 16.55
N LEU A 88 1.61 -14.08 15.85
CA LEU A 88 2.24 -13.62 14.61
C LEU A 88 1.37 -13.93 13.38
N TYR A 89 1.38 -13.01 12.42
CA TYR A 89 0.72 -13.21 11.14
C TYR A 89 1.56 -14.08 10.20
N ARG A 90 0.94 -15.08 9.57
CA ARG A 90 1.57 -16.07 8.69
C ARG A 90 0.75 -16.26 7.41
N ASP A 91 1.40 -16.79 6.37
CA ASP A 91 0.79 -17.23 5.12
C ASP A 91 0.00 -16.11 4.40
N PHE A 92 0.73 -15.26 3.69
CA PHE A 92 0.15 -14.16 2.93
C PHE A 92 -0.47 -14.65 1.62
N GLU A 93 -1.78 -14.53 1.49
CA GLU A 93 -2.46 -14.68 0.22
C GLU A 93 -2.61 -13.32 -0.47
N ARG A 94 -2.47 -13.30 -1.79
CA ARG A 94 -2.52 -12.08 -2.60
C ARG A 94 -3.14 -12.32 -3.97
N SER A 95 -3.79 -11.29 -4.48
CA SER A 95 -4.28 -11.21 -5.85
C SER A 95 -4.10 -9.78 -6.36
N MET A 96 -3.90 -9.67 -7.68
CA MET A 96 -3.92 -8.39 -8.38
C MET A 96 -5.24 -8.19 -9.15
N ASP A 97 -6.15 -9.17 -9.10
CA ASP A 97 -7.44 -9.12 -9.76
C ASP A 97 -8.55 -8.87 -8.74
N ARG A 98 -9.29 -7.78 -8.95
CA ARG A 98 -10.41 -7.37 -8.07
C ARG A 98 -11.48 -8.47 -7.98
N THR A 99 -11.79 -9.11 -9.10
CA THR A 99 -12.88 -10.09 -9.18
C THR A 99 -12.50 -11.35 -8.40
N GLU A 100 -11.27 -11.81 -8.58
CA GLU A 100 -10.70 -12.91 -7.80
C GLU A 100 -10.69 -12.60 -6.30
N ALA A 101 -10.17 -11.42 -5.91
CA ALA A 101 -10.13 -10.99 -4.52
C ALA A 101 -11.53 -10.92 -3.90
N ALA A 102 -12.52 -10.39 -4.64
CA ALA A 102 -13.90 -10.33 -4.18
C ALA A 102 -14.48 -11.72 -3.95
N HIS A 103 -14.31 -12.65 -4.90
CA HIS A 103 -14.79 -14.03 -4.76
C HIS A 103 -14.14 -14.78 -3.60
N ARG A 104 -12.84 -14.57 -3.39
CA ARG A 104 -12.08 -15.29 -2.35
C ARG A 104 -12.33 -14.74 -0.95
N TRP A 105 -12.36 -13.42 -0.79
CA TRP A 105 -12.28 -12.78 0.53
C TRP A 105 -13.39 -11.78 0.81
N PHE A 106 -14.27 -11.48 -0.15
CA PHE A 106 -15.32 -10.47 -0.01
C PHE A 106 -16.71 -10.98 -0.44
N GLU A 107 -16.98 -12.27 -0.22
CA GLU A 107 -18.27 -12.92 -0.49
C GLU A 107 -18.76 -12.79 -1.95
N GLY A 108 -17.85 -12.54 -2.90
CA GLY A 108 -18.18 -12.33 -4.31
C GLY A 108 -18.75 -10.94 -4.64
N ASP A 109 -18.78 -10.01 -3.69
CA ASP A 109 -19.35 -8.67 -3.91
C ASP A 109 -18.33 -7.72 -4.58
N VAL A 110 -18.21 -7.87 -5.91
CA VAL A 110 -17.28 -7.10 -6.75
C VAL A 110 -17.62 -5.61 -6.74
N GLU A 111 -18.90 -5.25 -6.70
CA GLU A 111 -19.30 -3.84 -6.76
C GLU A 111 -19.01 -3.11 -5.44
N ALA A 112 -19.22 -3.75 -4.29
CA ALA A 112 -18.80 -3.16 -3.01
C ALA A 112 -17.28 -3.01 -2.93
N LEU A 113 -16.51 -3.95 -3.48
CA LEU A 113 -15.04 -3.84 -3.51
C LEU A 113 -14.57 -2.67 -4.40
N LYS A 114 -15.23 -2.48 -5.54
CA LYS A 114 -15.01 -1.33 -6.43
C LYS A 114 -15.42 0.00 -5.79
N GLU A 115 -16.50 0.02 -5.02
CA GLU A 115 -16.88 1.18 -4.21
C GLU A 115 -15.78 1.50 -3.18
N ALA A 116 -15.27 0.48 -2.49
CA ALA A 116 -14.18 0.63 -1.54
C ALA A 116 -12.92 1.24 -2.18
N GLU A 117 -12.53 0.79 -3.38
CA GLU A 117 -11.44 1.40 -4.14
C GLU A 117 -11.69 2.89 -4.43
N GLY A 118 -12.92 3.26 -4.80
CA GLY A 118 -13.30 4.66 -5.02
C GLY A 118 -13.12 5.54 -3.77
N ILE A 119 -13.45 4.98 -2.60
CA ILE A 119 -13.21 5.63 -1.30
C ILE A 119 -11.69 5.74 -1.04
N CYS A 120 -10.93 4.65 -1.21
CA CYS A 120 -9.48 4.64 -1.06
C CYS A 120 -8.79 5.69 -1.95
N HIS A 121 -9.17 5.77 -3.23
CA HIS A 121 -8.67 6.80 -4.15
C HIS A 121 -8.97 8.22 -3.67
N THR A 122 -10.13 8.43 -3.07
CA THR A 122 -10.50 9.74 -2.51
C THR A 122 -9.64 10.08 -1.30
N CYS A 123 -9.41 9.13 -0.40
CA CYS A 123 -8.52 9.28 0.75
C CYS A 123 -7.07 9.53 0.32
N ILE A 124 -6.54 8.76 -0.65
CA ILE A 124 -5.18 8.93 -1.18
C ILE A 124 -4.98 10.36 -1.71
N ARG A 125 -5.92 10.87 -2.51
CA ARG A 125 -5.84 12.25 -3.01
C ARG A 125 -5.84 13.27 -1.89
N ALA A 126 -6.62 13.07 -0.83
CA ALA A 126 -6.65 13.97 0.31
C ALA A 126 -5.30 13.97 1.05
N TRP A 127 -4.73 12.79 1.32
CA TRP A 127 -3.42 12.66 1.93
C TRP A 127 -2.31 13.27 1.10
N GLN A 128 -2.27 13.00 -0.21
CA GLN A 128 -1.27 13.59 -1.09
C GLN A 128 -1.36 15.11 -1.13
N ARG A 129 -2.57 15.68 -1.12
CA ARG A 129 -2.76 17.14 -1.02
C ARG A 129 -2.25 17.69 0.31
N TRP A 130 -2.48 16.98 1.41
CA TRP A 130 -1.95 17.37 2.71
C TRP A 130 -0.42 17.28 2.74
N MET A 131 0.20 16.23 2.19
CA MET A 131 1.66 16.14 2.12
C MET A 131 2.29 17.26 1.29
N LEU A 132 1.60 17.74 0.25
CA LEU A 132 2.02 18.91 -0.52
C LEU A 132 1.94 20.23 0.26
N THR A 133 1.32 20.27 1.45
CA THR A 133 1.43 21.43 2.35
C THR A 133 2.72 21.40 3.16
N GLU A 134 3.34 20.23 3.29
CA GLU A 134 4.56 19.99 4.08
C GLU A 134 5.82 19.84 3.20
N ALA A 135 5.65 19.70 1.88
CA ALA A 135 6.73 19.50 0.92
C ALA A 135 6.48 20.27 -0.37
N ASP A 136 7.55 20.80 -0.96
CA ASP A 136 7.50 21.55 -2.22
C ASP A 136 7.20 20.66 -3.44
N GLN A 137 7.27 19.33 -3.27
CA GLN A 137 7.08 18.34 -4.33
C GLN A 137 6.30 17.13 -3.81
N PRO A 138 5.58 16.41 -4.70
CA PRO A 138 4.98 15.14 -4.33
C PRO A 138 6.05 14.14 -3.89
N ALA A 139 5.74 13.34 -2.86
CA ALA A 139 6.58 12.21 -2.52
C ALA A 139 6.76 11.30 -3.76
N PRO A 140 8.00 10.87 -4.07
CA PRO A 140 8.30 10.14 -5.30
C PRO A 140 7.50 8.85 -5.39
N ALA A 141 7.38 8.12 -4.28
CA ALA A 141 6.53 6.97 -4.18
C ALA A 141 6.02 6.77 -2.75
N LEU A 142 4.78 6.31 -2.63
CA LEU A 142 4.14 5.99 -1.35
C LEU A 142 3.31 4.72 -1.48
N ARG A 143 3.21 3.97 -0.39
CA ARG A 143 2.24 2.87 -0.22
C ARG A 143 1.16 3.28 0.77
N TYR A 144 -0.08 2.94 0.45
CA TYR A 144 -1.23 3.10 1.35
C TYR A 144 -1.88 1.75 1.55
N ASP A 145 -2.00 1.33 2.79
CA ASP A 145 -2.64 0.08 3.14
C ASP A 145 -4.01 0.40 3.76
N PHE A 146 -5.07 -0.05 3.09
CA PHE A 146 -6.45 0.10 3.55
C PHE A 146 -7.00 -1.24 3.99
N ILE A 147 -7.63 -1.27 5.16
CA ILE A 147 -8.35 -2.42 5.67
C ILE A 147 -9.82 -2.30 5.27
N ILE A 148 -10.31 -3.32 4.55
CA ILE A 148 -11.64 -3.36 3.95
C ILE A 148 -12.45 -4.45 4.63
N GLY A 149 -13.68 -4.14 4.99
CA GLY A 149 -14.53 -5.08 5.71
C GLY A 149 -16.00 -4.68 5.67
N ARG A 150 -16.77 -5.28 6.58
CA ARG A 150 -18.15 -4.90 6.85
C ARG A 150 -18.37 -4.76 8.35
N ASP A 151 -19.15 -3.77 8.76
CA ASP A 151 -19.58 -3.61 10.16
C ASP A 151 -20.60 -4.69 10.58
N GLU A 152 -21.07 -4.65 11.84
CA GLU A 152 -22.09 -5.59 12.33
C GLU A 152 -23.42 -5.56 11.56
N HIS A 153 -23.66 -4.53 10.75
CA HIS A 153 -24.85 -4.36 9.92
C HIS A 153 -24.61 -4.72 8.44
N GLY A 154 -23.42 -5.23 8.11
CA GLY A 154 -23.04 -5.61 6.75
C GLY A 154 -22.64 -4.42 5.87
N LYS A 155 -22.55 -3.20 6.42
CA LYS A 155 -22.17 -2.01 5.67
C LYS A 155 -20.67 -2.01 5.41
N LEU A 156 -20.28 -1.65 4.19
CA LEU A 156 -18.88 -1.50 3.79
C LEU A 156 -18.13 -0.56 4.75
N THR A 157 -16.96 -1.00 5.21
CA THR A 157 -16.03 -0.20 6.01
C THR A 157 -14.67 -0.11 5.33
N VAL A 158 -14.07 1.09 5.35
CA VAL A 158 -12.74 1.37 4.78
C VAL A 158 -11.93 2.14 5.81
N TYR A 159 -10.81 1.56 6.26
CA TYR A 159 -9.91 2.18 7.23
C TYR A 159 -8.52 2.30 6.65
N LEU A 160 -7.86 3.44 6.82
CA LEU A 160 -6.43 3.55 6.52
C LEU A 160 -5.64 2.88 7.65
N GLY A 161 -4.94 1.79 7.34
CA GLY A 161 -4.12 1.04 8.30
C GLY A 161 -2.69 1.56 8.37
N GLU A 162 -2.08 1.83 7.21
CA GLU A 162 -0.69 2.26 7.10
C GLU A 162 -0.47 3.23 5.93
N LEU A 163 0.44 4.17 6.13
CA LEU A 163 0.99 5.04 5.09
C LEU A 163 2.51 4.92 5.16
N CYS A 164 3.14 4.48 4.08
CA CYS A 164 4.57 4.21 4.05
C CYS A 164 5.24 5.07 2.98
N GLU A 165 6.33 5.71 3.37
CA GLU A 165 7.32 6.27 2.45
C GLU A 165 8.38 5.22 2.09
N LEU A 166 9.17 5.50 1.04
CA LEU A 166 10.37 4.80 0.56
C LEU A 166 10.92 3.69 1.47
N GLY A 167 11.06 2.48 0.92
CA GLY A 167 11.44 1.27 1.66
C GLY A 167 10.27 0.32 1.93
N PHE A 168 9.06 0.70 1.51
CA PHE A 168 7.91 -0.19 1.53
C PHE A 168 8.08 -1.38 0.57
N SER A 169 7.49 -2.52 0.93
CA SER A 169 7.44 -3.67 0.02
C SER A 169 6.63 -3.31 -1.22
N ILE A 170 7.32 -3.36 -2.36
CA ILE A 170 6.76 -3.20 -3.70
C ILE A 170 5.89 -4.41 -4.09
N MET A 171 6.05 -5.54 -3.37
CA MET A 171 5.38 -6.81 -3.64
C MET A 171 5.59 -7.26 -5.10
N ASP A 172 4.68 -8.06 -5.65
CA ASP A 172 4.78 -8.55 -7.03
C ASP A 172 4.35 -7.50 -8.07
N TYR A 173 4.46 -6.19 -7.77
CA TYR A 173 4.08 -5.16 -8.74
C TYR A 173 5.03 -5.22 -9.95
N PRO A 174 4.60 -5.70 -11.14
CA PRO A 174 5.53 -6.09 -12.20
C PRO A 174 6.29 -4.93 -12.85
N TYR A 175 5.80 -3.70 -12.67
CA TYR A 175 6.36 -2.49 -13.28
C TYR A 175 6.96 -1.53 -12.26
N ALA A 176 7.15 -1.98 -11.04
CA ALA A 176 7.60 -1.13 -9.96
C ALA A 176 8.98 -0.53 -10.19
N GLU A 177 9.92 -1.29 -10.74
CA GLU A 177 11.26 -0.77 -11.03
C GLU A 177 11.19 0.46 -11.92
N ARG A 178 10.32 0.42 -12.94
CA ARG A 178 10.09 1.55 -13.83
C ARG A 178 9.40 2.71 -13.11
N ASP A 179 8.29 2.44 -12.44
CA ASP A 179 7.41 3.51 -11.96
C ASP A 179 7.89 4.12 -10.64
N VAL A 180 8.41 3.30 -9.73
CA VAL A 180 8.89 3.74 -8.41
C VAL A 180 10.32 4.27 -8.53
N PHE A 181 11.27 3.52 -9.10
CA PHE A 181 12.65 4.04 -9.20
C PHE A 181 12.75 5.18 -10.21
N GLY A 182 11.96 5.16 -11.28
CA GLY A 182 11.84 6.30 -12.19
C GLY A 182 11.40 7.56 -11.44
N ALA A 183 10.35 7.46 -10.62
CA ALA A 183 9.88 8.59 -9.81
C ALA A 183 10.92 9.08 -8.79
N VAL A 184 11.68 8.18 -8.16
CA VAL A 184 12.76 8.55 -7.23
C VAL A 184 13.89 9.28 -7.97
N VAL A 185 14.29 8.79 -9.15
CA VAL A 185 15.31 9.47 -9.98
C VAL A 185 14.79 10.84 -10.44
N ASP A 186 13.51 10.92 -10.80
CA ASP A 186 12.89 12.18 -11.21
C ASP A 186 12.82 13.21 -10.07
N SER A 187 12.60 12.78 -8.83
CA SER A 187 12.55 13.69 -7.69
C SER A 187 13.94 14.26 -7.34
N ILE A 188 15.00 13.44 -7.36
CA ILE A 188 16.37 13.93 -7.11
C ILE A 188 16.94 14.79 -8.25
N THR A 189 16.32 14.73 -9.43
CA THR A 189 16.69 15.55 -10.60
C THR A 189 15.67 16.65 -10.89
N TRP A 190 14.70 16.86 -10.00
CA TRP A 190 13.59 17.79 -10.24
C TRP A 190 14.05 19.22 -10.53
N ASP A 191 15.02 19.71 -9.74
CA ASP A 191 15.58 21.06 -9.86
C ASP A 191 16.62 21.18 -10.97
N ARG A 192 16.96 20.06 -11.64
CA ARG A 192 17.93 20.09 -12.72
C ARG A 192 17.26 20.67 -13.96
N PRO A 193 17.86 21.70 -14.58
CA PRO A 193 17.43 22.11 -15.89
C PRO A 193 17.56 20.94 -16.86
N CYS A 194 16.59 20.80 -17.75
CA CYS A 194 16.61 19.75 -18.76
C CYS A 194 17.96 19.80 -19.49
N LEU A 195 18.67 18.67 -19.53
CA LEU A 195 20.02 18.63 -20.14
C LEU A 195 20.03 19.00 -21.63
N SER A 196 18.90 18.87 -22.32
CA SER A 196 18.78 19.19 -23.75
C SER A 196 18.45 20.66 -24.02
N CYS A 197 17.72 21.35 -23.13
CA CYS A 197 17.28 22.73 -23.38
C CYS A 197 17.63 23.74 -22.27
N GLY A 198 18.20 23.30 -21.15
CA GLY A 198 18.60 24.16 -20.03
C GLY A 198 17.45 24.75 -19.21
N VAL A 199 16.19 24.38 -19.48
CA VAL A 199 15.01 24.91 -18.79
C VAL A 199 14.65 24.04 -17.58
N GLY A 200 14.44 24.66 -16.41
CA GLY A 200 13.97 23.97 -15.19
C GLY A 200 12.56 23.40 -15.37
N LYS A 201 12.25 22.24 -14.76
CA LYS A 201 10.94 21.56 -14.90
C LYS A 201 9.75 22.47 -14.52
N GLU A 202 9.92 23.43 -13.61
CA GLU A 202 8.89 24.42 -13.24
C GLU A 202 8.43 25.33 -14.40
N GLN A 203 9.28 25.54 -15.41
CA GLN A 203 9.00 26.38 -16.57
C GLN A 203 8.63 25.56 -17.82
N ALA A 204 8.54 24.23 -17.68
CA ALA A 204 8.49 23.28 -18.79
C ALA A 204 7.11 22.73 -19.21
N PRO A 205 5.92 23.32 -18.95
CA PRO A 205 4.70 22.76 -19.54
C PRO A 205 4.63 22.89 -21.08
N ALA A 206 5.42 23.77 -21.71
CA ALA A 206 5.22 24.12 -23.14
C ALA A 206 6.46 24.16 -24.05
N ALA A 207 7.69 24.14 -23.53
CA ALA A 207 8.87 24.52 -24.33
C ALA A 207 9.63 23.35 -25.00
N CYS A 208 9.38 22.10 -24.61
CA CYS A 208 10.26 20.99 -24.99
C CYS A 208 9.48 19.67 -25.05
N GLY A 209 9.30 19.13 -26.26
CA GLY A 209 8.62 17.84 -26.49
C GLY A 209 9.29 16.63 -25.83
N LEU A 210 10.56 16.77 -25.41
CA LEU A 210 11.32 15.79 -24.62
C LEU A 210 11.16 15.94 -23.10
N CYS A 211 10.66 17.09 -22.64
CA CYS A 211 10.49 17.41 -21.23
C CYS A 211 9.10 16.96 -20.72
N LEU A 212 8.14 16.84 -21.65
CA LEU A 212 6.82 16.23 -21.42
C LEU A 212 6.83 14.70 -21.58
N SER A 213 7.90 14.11 -22.15
CA SER A 213 8.00 12.67 -22.45
C SER A 213 8.50 11.81 -21.30
N GLY A 214 8.26 12.22 -20.05
CA GLY A 214 8.15 11.26 -18.94
C GLY A 214 7.09 10.18 -19.19
N ALA A 215 6.24 10.33 -20.22
CA ALA A 215 5.32 9.31 -20.69
C ALA A 215 5.73 8.76 -22.07
N LYS A 216 5.95 7.44 -22.10
CA LYS A 216 6.17 6.53 -23.24
C LYS A 216 7.61 6.37 -23.73
N LEU A 217 8.35 5.51 -23.02
CA LEU A 217 9.23 4.57 -23.73
C LEU A 217 8.39 3.85 -24.80
N PRO A 218 8.85 3.75 -26.07
CA PRO A 218 8.14 2.98 -27.08
C PRO A 218 8.25 1.50 -26.72
N VAL A 219 7.23 0.95 -26.06
CA VAL A 219 7.07 -0.50 -25.93
C VAL A 219 6.55 -1.01 -27.27
N LYS A 220 7.45 -1.56 -28.08
CA LYS A 220 7.05 -2.44 -29.17
C LYS A 220 6.38 -3.65 -28.50
N PRO A 221 5.08 -3.95 -28.75
CA PRO A 221 4.51 -5.19 -28.24
C PRO A 221 5.33 -6.36 -28.80
N PRO A 222 5.59 -7.42 -28.03
CA PRO A 222 6.22 -8.60 -28.57
C PRO A 222 5.34 -9.11 -29.71
N THR A 223 5.92 -9.13 -30.92
CA THR A 223 5.34 -9.82 -32.06
C THR A 223 5.21 -11.28 -31.69
N VAL A 224 3.98 -11.77 -31.61
CA VAL A 224 3.69 -13.19 -31.59
C VAL A 224 4.00 -13.74 -32.99
N SER A 225 5.24 -14.21 -33.14
CA SER A 225 5.67 -15.17 -34.16
C SER A 225 6.52 -16.18 -33.41
N GLU A 226 6.39 -17.49 -33.54
CA GLU A 226 5.76 -18.31 -34.56
C GLU A 226 5.57 -19.69 -33.93
N LYS A 227 4.61 -20.45 -34.42
CA LYS A 227 4.43 -21.86 -34.09
C LYS A 227 5.73 -22.62 -34.32
N ALA A 228 6.26 -23.25 -33.28
CA ALA A 228 7.17 -24.38 -33.43
C ALA A 228 6.35 -25.67 -33.33
N THR A 229 5.81 -26.10 -34.46
CA THR A 229 5.56 -27.52 -34.73
C THR A 229 6.90 -28.22 -34.89
N THR A 230 7.17 -29.24 -34.08
CA THR A 230 7.99 -30.39 -34.50
C THR A 230 7.69 -31.60 -33.61
N HIS A 231 7.18 -32.63 -34.29
CA HIS A 231 7.25 -34.09 -34.09
C HIS A 231 7.38 -34.68 -32.68
#